data_AF-A0A8T7FKE6-F1
#
_entry.id   AF-A0A8T7FKE6-F1
#
_cell.length_a   1.000
_cell.length_b   1.000
_cell.length_c   1.000
_cell.angle_alpha   90.00
_cell.angle_beta   90.00
_cell.angle_gamma   90.00
#
_symmetry.space_group_name_H-M   'P 1'
#
loop_
_entity.id
_entity.type
_entity.pdbx_description
1 polymer ?
#
loop_
_entity_poly.entity_id
_entity_poly.type
_entity_poly.pdbx_seq_one_letter_code
_entity_poly.pdbx_strand_id
1 'polypeptide(L)' 'MLVIEADGNVHDLQKEEDERREKVLSEMGLRIVRFRNDEVVKNLSAVVGRIRSMLVYLATR' A
#
# COMPACT_ATOMS: atom_id res chain seq x y z
N MET A 1 7.85 5.89 7.65
CA MET A 1 7.75 6.16 6.21
C MET A 1 6.64 5.28 5.62
N LEU A 2 5.87 5.80 4.64
CA LEU A 2 4.70 5.13 4.04
C LEU A 2 5.05 4.66 2.61
N VAL A 3 4.74 3.41 2.30
CA VAL A 3 4.89 2.77 0.98
C VAL A 3 3.50 2.52 0.40
N ILE A 4 3.29 2.90 -0.86
CA ILE A 4 1.99 2.77 -1.54
C ILE A 4 2.18 1.85 -2.74
N GLU A 5 1.39 0.78 -2.81
CA GLU A 5 1.34 -0.15 -3.93
C GLU A 5 -0.01 -0.04 -4.67
N ALA A 6 0.03 0.02 -5.99
CA ALA A 6 -1.15 -0.13 -6.85
C ALA A 6 -1.14 -1.57 -7.40
N ASP A 7 -2.13 -2.37 -7.00
CA ASP A 7 -2.20 -3.80 -7.28
C ASP A 7 -2.99 -4.10 -8.55
N GLY A 8 -2.33 -4.74 -9.51
CA GLY A 8 -2.93 -5.41 -10.65
C GLY A 8 -2.71 -6.91 -10.55
N ASN A 9 -3.75 -7.65 -10.16
CA ASN A 9 -3.87 -9.12 -10.09
C ASN A 9 -2.56 -9.90 -9.80
N VAL A 10 -2.44 -10.40 -8.58
CA VAL A 10 -1.37 -11.32 -8.16
C VAL A 10 -1.61 -12.72 -8.76
N HIS A 11 -0.68 -13.23 -9.56
CA HIS A 11 -0.61 -14.66 -9.92
C HIS A 11 0.12 -15.47 -8.81
N ASP A 12 -0.12 -16.78 -8.68
CA ASP A 12 0.38 -17.60 -7.56
C ASP A 12 1.90 -17.50 -7.31
N LEU A 13 2.72 -17.33 -8.35
CA LEU A 13 4.17 -17.15 -8.24
C LEU A 13 4.59 -15.79 -7.64
N GLN A 14 3.73 -14.77 -7.74
CA GLN A 14 4.00 -13.45 -7.17
C GLN A 14 3.62 -13.38 -5.69
N LYS A 15 2.85 -14.35 -5.18
CA LYS A 15 2.39 -14.35 -3.78
C LYS A 15 3.55 -14.52 -2.80
N GLU A 16 4.45 -15.47 -3.04
CA GLU A 16 5.63 -15.67 -2.19
C GLU A 16 6.58 -14.48 -2.24
N GLU A 17 6.75 -13.86 -3.41
CA GLU A 17 7.60 -12.69 -3.57
C GLU A 17 7.01 -11.46 -2.86
N ASP A 18 5.70 -11.26 -2.98
CA ASP A 18 4.96 -10.21 -2.29
C ASP A 18 5.03 -10.37 -0.77
N GLU A 19 4.81 -11.58 -0.25
CA GLU A 19 4.93 -11.88 1.18
C GLU A 19 6.35 -11.61 1.70
N ARG A 20 7.37 -12.00 0.93
CA ARG A 20 8.78 -11.69 1.27
C ARG A 20 9.04 -10.19 1.26
N ARG A 21 8.51 -9.47 0.28
CA ARG A 21 8.66 -8.01 0.14
C ARG A 21 7.98 -7.30 1.31
N GLU A 22 6.76 -7.70 1.64
CA GLU A 22 6.00 -7.15 2.78
C GLU A 22 6.72 -7.38 4.10
N LYS A 23 7.29 -8.59 4.30
CA LYS A 23 8.08 -8.90 5.48
C LYS A 23 9.30 -7.99 5.63
N VAL A 24 10.12 -7.86 4.58
CA VAL A 24 11.34 -7.02 4.63
C VAL A 24 10.99 -5.55 4.90
N LEU A 25 9.99 -5.02 4.19
CA LEU A 25 9.57 -3.62 4.36
C LEU A 25 8.99 -3.37 5.75
N SER A 26 8.25 -4.33 6.32
CA SER A 26 7.73 -4.25 7.69
C SER A 26 8.85 -4.29 8.73
N GLU A 27 9.86 -5.15 8.55
CA GLU A 27 11.06 -5.21 9.42
C GLU A 27 11.86 -3.90 9.38
N MET A 28 11.84 -3.17 8.26
CA MET A 28 12.42 -1.84 8.13
C MET A 28 11.58 -0.72 8.80
N GLY A 29 10.46 -1.06 9.45
CA GLY A 29 9.55 -0.09 10.09
C GLY A 29 8.72 0.72 9.09
N LEU A 30 8.60 0.24 7.85
CA LEU A 30 7.77 0.87 6.83
C LEU A 30 6.34 0.40 6.97
N ARG A 31 5.40 1.31 6.69
CA ARG A 31 3.98 0.94 6.58
C ARG A 31 3.62 0.82 5.12
N ILE A 32 3.05 -0.31 4.74
CA ILE A 32 2.62 -0.57 3.37
C ILE A 32 1.11 -0.39 3.30
N VAL A 33 0.62 0.26 2.25
CA VAL A 33 -0.79 0.29 1.89
C VAL A 33 -0.95 -0.07 0.43
N ARG A 34 -1.86 -1.00 0.17
CA ARG A 34 -2.16 -1.49 -1.17
C ARG A 34 -3.55 -1.02 -1.60
N PHE A 35 -3.63 -0.56 -2.85
CA PHE A 35 -4.88 -0.17 -3.51
C PHE A 35 -5.07 -1.03 -4.75
N ARG A 36 -6.26 -1.59 -4.97
CA ARG A 36 -6.55 -2.29 -6.21
C ARG A 36 -6.60 -1.29 -7.37
N ASN A 37 -6.16 -1.71 -8.56
CA ASN A 37 -6.26 -0.89 -9.77
C ASN A 37 -7.67 -0.31 -9.98
N ASP A 38 -8.70 -1.11 -9.73
CA ASP A 38 -10.09 -0.67 -9.81
C ASP A 38 -10.42 0.48 -8.85
N GLU A 39 -9.88 0.47 -7.62
CA GLU A 39 -10.11 1.55 -6.66
C GLU A 39 -9.45 2.85 -7.15
N VAL A 40 -8.24 2.75 -7.69
CA VAL A 40 -7.49 3.89 -8.23
C VAL A 40 -8.20 4.48 -9.46
N VAL A 41 -8.65 3.64 -10.39
CA VAL A 41 -9.30 4.06 -11.63
C VAL A 41 -10.71 4.58 -11.39
N LYS A 42 -11.49 3.92 -10.52
CA LYS A 42 -12.90 4.29 -10.28
C LYS A 42 -13.05 5.48 -9.33
N ASN A 43 -12.14 5.65 -8.37
CA ASN A 43 -12.26 6.72 -7.38
C ASN A 43 -10.92 7.18 -6.81
N LEU A 44 -10.12 7.84 -7.66
CA LEU A 44 -8.83 8.40 -7.27
C LEU A 44 -8.93 9.37 -6.07
N SER A 45 -10.01 10.15 -5.98
CA SER A 45 -10.20 11.10 -4.87
C SER A 45 -10.29 10.38 -3.51
N ALA A 46 -10.95 9.22 -3.45
CA ALA A 46 -11.02 8.42 -2.23
C ALA A 46 -9.65 7.85 -1.86
N VAL A 47 -8.88 7.36 -2.84
CA VAL A 47 -7.52 6.84 -2.66
C VAL A 47 -6.59 7.92 -2.08
N VAL A 48 -6.57 9.11 -2.70
CA VAL A 48 -5.78 10.26 -2.22
C VAL A 48 -6.21 10.71 -0.83
N GLY A 49 -7.53 10.73 -0.56
CA GLY A 49 -8.07 11.04 0.76
C GLY A 49 -7.55 10.09 1.85
N ARG A 50 -7.52 8.78 1.55
CA ARG A 50 -6.99 7.77 2.46
C ARG A 50 -5.48 7.95 2.69
N ILE A 51 -4.70 8.20 1.63
CA ILE A 51 -3.26 8.49 1.74
C ILE A 51 -3.02 9.71 2.64
N ARG A 52 -3.77 10.80 2.44
CA ARG A 52 -3.66 12.01 3.26
C ARG A 52 -3.94 11.73 4.74
N SER A 53 -5.01 10.99 5.04
CA SER A 53 -5.34 10.61 6.41
C SER A 53 -4.22 9.79 7.07
N MET A 54 -3.61 8.87 6.32
CA MET A 54 -2.46 8.10 6.82
C MET A 54 -1.24 8.98 7.09
N LEU A 55 -0.94 9.94 6.22
CA LEU A 55 0.17 10.87 6.44
C LEU A 55 -0.04 11.73 7.69
N VAL A 56 -1.26 12.25 7.91
CA VAL A 56 -1.62 13.01 9.12
C VAL A 56 -1.44 12.15 10.38
N TYR A 57 -1.93 10.91 10.35
CA TYR A 57 -1.76 9.97 11.46
C TYR A 57 -0.29 9.65 11.77
N LEU A 58 0.54 9.55 10.74
CA LEU A 58 1.98 9.28 10.91
C LEU A 58 2.76 10.50 11.38
N ALA A 59 2.31 11.71 11.05
CA ALA A 59 2.94 12.95 11.52
C ALA A 59 2.56 13.31 12.96
N THR A 60 1.50 12.72 13.50
CA THR A 60 1.00 12.95 14.87
C THR A 60 1.45 11.89 15.87
N ARG A 61 2.32 10.97 15.45
CA ARG A 61 3.00 9.96 16.27
C ARG A 61 4.49 10.26 16.32
#